data_AF-A0A078IJM6-F1
#
_entry.id   AF-A0A078IJM6-F1
#
_cell.length_a   1.000
_cell.length_b   1.000
_cell.length_c   1.000
_cell.angle_alpha   90.00
_cell.angle_beta   90.00
_cell.angle_gamma   90.00
#
_symmetry.space_group_name_H-M   'P 1'
#
loop_
_entity.id
_entity.type
_entity.pdbx_description
1 polymer ?
#
loop_
_entity_poly.entity_id
_entity_poly.type
_entity_poly.pdbx_seq_one_letter_code
_entity_poly.pdbx_strand_id
1 'polypeptide(L)'
;MSKRESKDSTAEPLHQRFYPLNREEALASQVTRRRKTNVDGGTKKAMEVDTGWLHLYAKFALKKLCLPVEMRKIIVRTREDVESKKKVKAYNAIFYISFKTRCGRDFNAIIRRTTDRLPGHFSLEVKCLI
;
A
#
# COMPACT_ATOMS: atom_id res chain seq x y z
N MET A 1 14.77 -50.32 17.18
CA MET A 1 13.67 -49.83 16.33
C MET A 1 13.38 -48.39 16.72
N SER A 2 13.89 -47.43 15.95
CA SER A 2 13.78 -45.98 16.23
C SER A 2 12.64 -45.40 15.40
N LYS A 3 11.55 -44.96 16.05
CA LYS A 3 10.58 -44.06 15.42
C LYS A 3 10.91 -42.65 15.89
N ARG A 4 11.50 -41.88 14.97
CA ARG A 4 11.80 -40.46 15.12
C ARG A 4 10.47 -39.70 15.20
N GLU A 5 10.28 -38.95 16.27
CA GLU A 5 9.27 -37.89 16.33
C GLU A 5 9.63 -36.85 15.27
N SER A 6 8.81 -36.77 14.22
CA SER A 6 8.86 -35.67 13.26
C SER A 6 8.16 -34.46 13.88
N LYS A 7 8.91 -33.66 14.64
CA LYS A 7 8.55 -32.26 14.89
C LYS A 7 8.81 -31.48 13.60
N ASP A 8 7.80 -31.38 12.76
CA ASP A 8 7.82 -30.41 11.67
C ASP A 8 6.42 -29.87 11.41
N SER A 9 6.17 -28.66 11.91
CA SER A 9 5.58 -27.56 11.16
C SER A 9 5.32 -26.43 12.14
N THR A 10 6.36 -25.63 12.40
CA THR A 10 6.16 -24.28 12.91
C THR A 10 5.39 -23.53 11.82
N ALA A 11 4.07 -23.50 11.93
CA ALA A 11 3.23 -22.68 11.07
C ALA A 11 3.54 -21.21 11.39
N GLU A 12 4.51 -20.65 10.66
CA GLU A 12 4.77 -19.21 10.61
C GLU A 12 3.44 -18.46 10.41
N PRO A 13 3.05 -17.54 11.32
CA PRO A 13 1.81 -16.80 11.21
C PRO A 13 1.72 -16.12 9.84
N LEU A 14 0.57 -16.18 9.18
CA LEU A 14 0.39 -15.63 7.82
C LEU A 14 0.73 -14.14 7.69
N HIS A 15 0.80 -13.42 8.81
CA HIS A 15 1.32 -12.05 8.88
C HIS A 15 2.81 -11.94 8.48
N GLN A 16 3.59 -13.00 8.65
CA GLN A 16 5.03 -13.04 8.37
C GLN A 16 5.36 -13.34 6.91
N ARG A 17 4.47 -14.02 6.17
CA ARG A 17 4.68 -14.37 4.74
C ARG A 17 4.59 -13.17 3.79
N PHE A 18 4.05 -12.05 4.27
CA PHE A 18 3.93 -10.81 3.50
C PHE A 18 4.95 -9.76 3.99
N TYR A 19 6.24 -9.99 3.70
CA TYR A 19 7.40 -9.09 3.85
C TYR A 19 7.56 -8.27 5.16
N PRO A 20 8.76 -8.23 5.78
CA PRO A 20 9.06 -7.17 6.74
C PRO A 20 9.07 -5.80 6.04
N LEU A 21 8.35 -4.81 6.59
CA LEU A 21 8.22 -3.42 6.08
C LEU A 21 9.57 -2.77 5.71
N ASN A 22 10.63 -3.24 6.33
CA ASN A 22 11.99 -2.72 6.34
C ASN A 22 12.65 -2.79 4.95
N ARG A 23 12.23 -3.71 4.06
CA ARG A 23 12.79 -3.84 2.70
C ARG A 23 12.16 -2.86 1.70
N GLU A 24 10.92 -2.46 1.93
CA GLU A 24 10.19 -1.51 1.07
C GLU A 24 10.58 -0.05 1.36
N GLU A 25 11.11 0.26 2.55
CA GLU A 25 11.68 1.59 2.86
C GLU A 25 12.83 1.96 1.92
N ALA A 26 13.65 0.98 1.55
CA ALA A 26 14.75 1.16 0.58
C ALA A 26 14.25 1.44 -0.85
N LEU A 27 13.09 0.87 -1.23
CA LEU A 27 12.45 1.14 -2.52
C LEU A 27 11.67 2.46 -2.51
N ALA A 28 10.98 2.78 -1.42
CA ALA A 28 10.34 4.08 -1.22
C ALA A 28 11.35 5.23 -1.30
N SER A 29 12.55 5.04 -0.75
CA SER A 29 13.68 5.97 -0.83
C SER A 29 14.25 6.13 -2.26
N GLN A 30 14.13 5.11 -3.12
CA GLN A 30 14.52 5.20 -4.53
C GLN A 30 13.42 5.86 -5.38
N VAL A 31 12.15 5.66 -5.03
CA VAL A 31 11.00 6.28 -5.72
C VAL A 31 10.95 7.80 -5.48
N THR A 32 11.40 8.29 -4.33
CA THR A 32 11.52 9.73 -4.04
C THR A 32 12.74 10.40 -4.68
N ARG A 33 13.80 9.64 -5.03
CA ARG A 33 15.06 10.18 -5.57
C ARG A 33 15.12 10.36 -7.09
N ARG A 34 14.18 9.84 -7.89
CA ARG A 34 14.21 10.06 -9.35
C ARG A 34 13.83 11.50 -9.72
N ARG A 35 14.83 12.39 -9.75
CA ARG A 35 14.83 13.65 -10.51
C ARG A 35 14.82 13.36 -12.01
N LYS A 36 13.78 13.89 -12.66
CA LYS A 36 13.65 14.39 -14.05
C LYS A 36 14.46 13.71 -15.17
N THR A 37 13.76 12.95 -16.01
CA THR A 37 14.03 12.85 -17.45
C THR A 37 12.74 13.24 -18.19
N ASN A 38 12.88 14.16 -19.14
CA ASN A 38 11.80 14.69 -19.98
C ASN A 38 11.32 13.66 -21.01
N VAL A 39 10.18 14.02 -21.63
CA VAL A 39 9.52 13.43 -22.81
C VAL A 39 8.62 12.22 -22.49
N ASP A 40 7.32 12.46 -22.29
CA ASP A 40 6.41 12.57 -23.43
C ASP A 40 5.07 13.17 -23.03
N GLY A 41 4.51 13.99 -23.92
CA GLY A 41 3.23 14.68 -23.78
C GLY A 41 2.07 13.69 -23.85
N GLY A 42 1.84 12.95 -22.78
CA GLY A 42 0.62 12.19 -22.58
C GLY A 42 -0.20 12.86 -21.49
N THR A 43 -1.31 13.51 -21.86
CA THR A 43 -2.39 13.82 -20.92
C THR A 43 -2.82 12.50 -20.28
N LYS A 44 -2.22 12.18 -19.13
CA LYS A 44 -2.68 11.12 -18.25
C LYS A 44 -4.04 11.59 -17.75
N LYS A 45 -5.10 11.29 -18.50
CA LYS A 45 -6.45 11.37 -17.97
C LYS A 45 -6.41 10.62 -16.65
N ALA A 46 -6.58 11.37 -15.57
CA ALA A 46 -6.76 10.83 -14.24
C ALA A 46 -7.93 9.87 -14.39
N MET A 47 -7.62 8.58 -14.40
CA MET A 47 -8.63 7.55 -14.35
C MET A 47 -9.40 7.86 -13.07
N GLU A 48 -10.66 8.24 -13.20
CA GLU A 48 -11.63 8.26 -12.10
C GLU A 48 -11.85 6.82 -11.65
N VAL A 49 -10.79 6.24 -11.07
CA VAL A 49 -10.94 5.21 -10.07
C VAL A 49 -11.81 5.87 -9.01
N ASP A 50 -12.92 5.24 -8.65
CA ASP A 50 -13.72 5.62 -7.51
C ASP A 50 -12.80 5.74 -6.28
N THR A 51 -12.31 6.96 -6.05
CA THR A 51 -11.21 7.27 -5.14
C THR A 51 -11.73 7.44 -3.72
N GLY A 52 -13.04 7.34 -3.50
CA GLY A 52 -13.68 7.59 -2.20
C GLY A 52 -13.06 6.75 -1.09
N TRP A 53 -12.85 5.45 -1.33
CA TRP A 53 -12.23 4.56 -0.34
C TRP A 53 -10.71 4.78 -0.18
N LEU A 54 -10.00 5.29 -1.19
CA LEU A 54 -8.59 5.68 -1.03
C LEU A 54 -8.44 6.92 -0.15
N HIS A 55 -9.43 7.81 -0.15
CA HIS A 55 -9.49 8.91 0.82
C HIS A 55 -9.65 8.41 2.24
N LEU A 56 -10.41 7.33 2.45
CA LEU A 56 -10.51 6.69 3.76
C LEU A 56 -9.14 6.18 4.24
N TYR A 57 -8.34 5.60 3.35
CA TYR A 57 -7.00 5.11 3.65
C TYR A 57 -6.05 6.22 4.12
N ALA A 58 -6.02 7.38 3.45
CA ALA A 58 -5.22 8.51 3.92
C ALA A 58 -5.74 9.11 5.23
N LYS A 59 -7.06 9.23 5.38
CA LYS A 59 -7.69 9.70 6.63
C LYS A 59 -7.37 8.77 7.80
N PHE A 60 -7.36 7.46 7.55
CA PHE A 60 -6.97 6.45 8.53
C PHE A 60 -5.47 6.56 8.87
N ALA A 61 -4.60 6.80 7.88
CA ALA A 61 -3.18 7.03 8.11
C ALA A 61 -2.90 8.25 9.00
N LEU A 62 -3.67 9.33 8.84
CA LEU A 62 -3.59 10.49 9.73
C LEU A 62 -4.19 10.24 11.12
N LYS A 63 -4.91 9.12 11.33
CA LYS A 63 -5.77 8.89 12.50
C LYS A 63 -6.78 10.05 12.71
N LYS A 64 -7.21 10.69 11.62
CA LYS A 64 -8.09 11.88 11.62
C LYS A 64 -9.13 11.74 10.51
N LEU A 65 -10.22 11.03 10.82
CA LEU A 65 -11.28 10.70 9.87
C LEU A 65 -12.03 11.91 9.30
N CYS A 66 -12.07 13.02 10.06
CA CYS A 66 -12.80 14.23 9.68
C CYS A 66 -11.94 15.28 8.94
N LEU A 67 -10.63 15.07 8.79
CA LEU A 67 -9.78 16.05 8.11
C LEU A 67 -9.94 15.92 6.58
N PRO A 68 -10.16 17.04 5.87
CA PRO A 68 -10.12 17.02 4.41
C PRO A 68 -8.67 16.78 3.98
N VAL A 69 -8.49 15.80 3.10
CA VAL A 69 -7.22 15.46 2.49
C VAL A 69 -7.33 15.62 0.97
N GLU A 70 -6.31 16.23 0.38
CA GLU A 70 -6.17 16.36 -1.06
C GLU A 70 -5.18 15.32 -1.56
N MET A 71 -5.65 14.35 -2.34
CA MET A 71 -4.80 13.29 -2.91
C MET A 71 -3.85 13.88 -3.95
N ARG A 72 -2.56 13.54 -3.86
CA ARG A 72 -1.53 13.99 -4.82
C ARG A 72 -1.07 12.87 -5.74
N LYS A 73 -0.62 11.77 -5.14
CA LYS A 73 -0.01 10.68 -5.88
C LYS A 73 -0.36 9.36 -5.23
N ILE A 74 -0.73 8.38 -6.05
CA ILE A 74 -1.05 7.03 -5.58
C ILE A 74 -0.25 6.06 -6.44
N ILE A 75 0.59 5.26 -5.79
CA ILE A 75 1.29 4.13 -6.43
C ILE A 75 0.82 2.87 -5.74
N VAL A 76 0.40 1.88 -6.53
CA VAL A 76 -0.02 0.58 -6.02
C VAL A 76 0.97 -0.48 -6.46
N ARG A 77 1.44 -1.28 -5.51
CA ARG A 77 2.27 -2.46 -5.74
C ARG A 77 1.51 -3.69 -5.29
N THR A 78 1.53 -4.73 -6.10
CA THR A 78 0.96 -6.04 -5.79
C THR A 78 1.80 -7.11 -6.46
N ARG A 79 1.77 -8.32 -5.88
CA ARG A 79 2.35 -9.53 -6.46
C ARG A 79 1.36 -10.28 -7.35
N GLU A 80 0.08 -9.90 -7.31
CA GLU A 80 -0.95 -10.50 -8.15
C GLU A 80 -0.72 -10.09 -9.60
N ASP A 81 -0.84 -11.06 -10.51
CA ASP A 81 -0.77 -10.80 -11.94
C ASP A 81 -2.09 -10.17 -12.40
N VAL A 82 -2.17 -8.86 -12.22
CA VAL A 82 -3.32 -8.05 -12.61
C VAL A 82 -2.86 -6.89 -13.46
N GLU A 83 -3.69 -6.57 -14.46
CA GLU A 83 -3.49 -5.41 -15.32
C GLU A 83 -3.26 -4.14 -14.49
N SER A 84 -2.37 -3.26 -14.95
CA SER A 84 -1.95 -2.08 -14.19
C SER A 84 -3.09 -1.21 -13.67
N LYS A 85 -4.20 -1.11 -14.42
CA LYS A 85 -5.40 -0.36 -14.02
C LYS A 85 -6.22 -1.04 -12.91
N LYS A 86 -6.09 -2.36 -12.77
CA LYS A 86 -6.82 -3.19 -11.80
C LYS A 86 -6.03 -3.45 -10.51
N LYS A 87 -4.74 -3.09 -10.45
CA LYS A 87 -3.89 -3.22 -9.25
C LYS A 87 -4.50 -2.64 -7.99
N VAL A 88 -5.26 -1.55 -8.12
CA VAL A 88 -5.96 -0.91 -6.99
C VAL A 88 -7.01 -1.82 -6.33
N LYS A 89 -7.56 -2.76 -7.09
CA LYS A 89 -8.55 -3.76 -6.64
C LYS A 89 -7.93 -5.12 -6.28
N ALA A 90 -6.61 -5.28 -6.37
CA ALA A 90 -5.93 -6.51 -5.99
C ALA A 90 -6.19 -6.85 -4.51
N TYR A 91 -6.31 -8.13 -4.17
CA TYR A 91 -6.62 -8.55 -2.81
C TYR A 91 -5.55 -8.08 -1.83
N ASN A 92 -4.30 -8.41 -2.14
CA ASN A 92 -3.11 -8.02 -1.41
C ASN A 92 -2.35 -6.93 -2.17
N ALA A 93 -2.19 -5.78 -1.55
CA ALA A 93 -1.53 -4.63 -2.18
C ALA A 93 -0.88 -3.71 -1.15
N ILE A 94 0.21 -3.06 -1.57
CA ILE A 94 0.84 -1.96 -0.85
C ILE A 94 0.55 -0.67 -1.62
N PHE A 95 -0.03 0.30 -0.91
CA PHE A 95 -0.38 1.61 -1.40
C PHE A 95 0.61 2.63 -0.86
N TYR A 96 1.22 3.37 -1.76
CA TYR A 96 2.03 4.54 -1.46
C TYR A 96 1.20 5.76 -1.84
N ILE A 97 0.74 6.51 -0.84
CA ILE A 97 -0.19 7.61 -1.01
C ILE A 97 0.49 8.89 -0.54
N SER A 98 0.68 9.84 -1.44
CA SER A 98 1.04 11.21 -1.09
C SER A 98 -0.23 12.06 -1.07
N PHE A 99 -0.43 12.83 -0.01
CA PHE A 99 -1.60 13.70 0.14
C PHE A 99 -1.26 14.94 0.95
N LYS A 100 -2.07 15.99 0.80
CA LYS A 100 -1.93 17.26 1.50
C LYS A 100 -3.12 17.51 2.41
N THR A 101 -2.86 18.07 3.58
CA THR A 101 -3.92 18.52 4.50
C THR A 101 -4.30 19.97 4.23
N ARG A 102 -5.49 20.40 4.68
CA ARG A 102 -5.90 21.81 4.55
C ARG A 102 -4.97 22.81 5.22
N CYS A 103 -4.22 22.38 6.24
CA CYS A 103 -3.21 23.22 6.90
C CYS A 103 -1.93 23.40 6.05
N GLY A 104 -1.90 22.90 4.82
CA GLY A 104 -0.75 23.04 3.93
C GLY A 104 0.34 21.99 4.10
N ARG A 105 0.20 21.07 5.07
CA ARG A 105 1.20 20.02 5.33
C ARG A 105 1.04 18.84 4.38
N ASP A 106 2.14 18.43 3.77
CA ASP A 106 2.24 17.25 2.92
C ASP A 106 2.56 16.02 3.77
N PHE A 107 2.02 14.87 3.38
CA PHE A 107 2.19 13.59 4.05
C PHE A 107 2.38 12.48 3.02
N ASN A 108 3.12 11.45 3.42
CA ASN A 108 3.25 10.21 2.66
C ASN A 108 2.80 9.04 3.54
N ALA A 109 1.86 8.24 3.07
CA ALA A 109 1.42 7.03 3.76
C ALA A 109 1.81 5.78 2.97
N ILE A 110 2.29 4.78 3.71
CA ILE A 110 2.45 3.41 3.24
C ILE A 110 1.35 2.60 3.91
N ILE A 111 0.48 2.02 3.10
CA ILE A 111 -0.66 1.23 3.58
C ILE A 111 -0.56 -0.14 2.94
N ARG A 112 -0.42 -1.18 3.77
CA ARG A 112 -0.43 -2.57 3.32
C ARG A 112 -1.79 -3.16 3.61
N ARG A 113 -2.48 -3.59 2.55
CA ARG A 113 -3.69 -4.40 2.63
C ARG A 113 -3.32 -5.87 2.43
N THR A 114 -3.76 -6.69 3.37
CA THR A 114 -3.69 -8.15 3.30
C THR A 114 -5.07 -8.76 3.55
N THR A 115 -5.39 -9.85 2.86
CA THR A 115 -6.63 -10.63 3.04
C THR A 115 -6.31 -12.10 2.89
N ASP A 116 -7.00 -12.92 3.68
CA ASP A 116 -7.02 -14.39 3.60
C ASP A 116 -7.97 -14.90 2.49
N ARG A 117 -8.54 -13.98 1.69
CA ARG A 117 -9.55 -14.21 0.65
C ARG A 117 -10.91 -14.68 1.18
N LEU A 118 -11.09 -14.68 2.49
CA LEU A 118 -12.42 -14.86 3.07
C LEU A 118 -13.19 -13.55 3.00
N PRO A 119 -14.50 -13.59 2.66
CA PRO A 119 -15.31 -12.38 2.61
C PRO A 119 -15.27 -11.62 3.94
N GLY A 120 -15.05 -10.30 3.86
CA GLY A 120 -15.01 -9.42 5.04
C GLY A 120 -13.71 -9.47 5.86
N HIS A 121 -12.77 -10.37 5.54
CA HIS A 121 -11.53 -10.52 6.27
C HIS A 121 -10.39 -9.79 5.55
N PHE A 122 -9.94 -8.68 6.13
CA PHE A 122 -8.71 -8.02 5.70
C PHE A 122 -8.02 -7.30 6.86
N SER A 123 -6.70 -7.17 6.76
CA SER A 123 -5.86 -6.40 7.66
C SER A 123 -5.29 -5.19 6.92
N LEU A 124 -5.18 -4.07 7.63
CA LEU A 124 -4.53 -2.86 7.17
C LEU A 124 -3.40 -2.50 8.12
N GLU A 125 -2.18 -2.53 7.60
CA GLU A 125 -1.02 -1.98 8.30
C GLU A 125 -0.69 -0.62 7.70
N VAL A 126 -0.53 0.38 8.57
CA VAL A 126 -0.43 1.76 8.12
C VAL A 126 0.75 2.45 8.78
N LYS A 127 1.62 3.02 7.95
CA LYS A 127 2.72 3.88 8.35
C LYS A 127 2.55 5.23 7.68
N CYS A 128 2.29 6.26 8.49
CA CYS A 128 2.26 7.64 8.03
C CYS A 128 3.65 8.27 8.24
N LEU A 129 4.16 8.93 7.21
CA LEU A 129 5.42 9.65 7.18
C LEU A 129 5.10 11.13 6.98
N ILE A 130 5.81 11.98 7.71
CA ILE A 130 5.75 13.45 7.62
C ILE A 130 6.95 13.92 6.79
#